data_AF-A0A3N5TRH2-F1
#
_entry.id   AF-A0A3N5TRH2-F1
#
_cell.length_a   1.000
_cell.length_b   1.000
_cell.length_c   1.000
_cell.angle_alpha   90.00
_cell.angle_beta   90.00
_cell.angle_gamma   90.00
#
_symmetry.space_group_name_H-M   'P 1'
#
loop_
_entity.id
_entity.type
_entity.pdbx_description
1 polymer ?
#
loop_
_entity_poly.entity_id
_entity_poly.type
_entity_poly.pdbx_seq_one_letter_code
_entity_poly.pdbx_strand_id
1 'polypeptide(L)'
;MSNLILMLGVFLGSFLVGYLLISKIPSLLHTPLMSMTNAISAVTILGAVLIFSLPTTFMAKLLGGIAIVTATFNVVGGFVITDKMLKLFKGKKQRP
;
A
#
# COMPACT_ATOMS: atom_id res chain seq x y z
N MET A 1 -26.62 10.50 4.37
CA MET A 1 -27.07 9.25 3.71
C MET A 1 -26.46 9.08 2.32
N SER A 2 -26.48 10.10 1.45
CA SER A 2 -25.80 10.08 0.13
C SER A 2 -24.32 9.66 0.20
N ASN A 3 -23.54 10.22 1.13
CA ASN A 3 -22.11 9.89 1.27
C ASN A 3 -21.85 8.42 1.61
N LEU A 4 -22.73 7.78 2.39
CA LEU A 4 -22.58 6.36 2.73
C LEU A 4 -22.82 5.47 1.52
N ILE A 5 -23.87 5.77 0.74
CA ILE A 5 -24.17 5.05 -0.50
C ILE A 5 -23.01 5.20 -1.50
N LEU A 6 -22.44 6.41 -1.63
CA LEU A 6 -21.27 6.65 -2.47
C LEU A 6 -20.04 5.87 -1.98
N MET A 7 -19.73 5.88 -0.67
CA MET A 7 -18.62 5.12 -0.10
C MET A 7 -18.78 3.61 -0.32
N LEU A 8 -20.00 3.08 -0.14
CA LEU A 8 -20.30 1.68 -0.43
C LEU A 8 -20.15 1.35 -1.91
N GLY A 9 -20.61 2.24 -2.80
CA GLY A 9 -20.41 2.11 -4.24
C GLY A 9 -18.93 2.05 -4.63
N VAL A 10 -18.10 2.95 -4.07
CA VAL A 10 -16.64 2.95 -4.28
C VAL A 10 -15.99 1.70 -3.69
N PHE A 11 -16.39 1.28 -2.49
CA PHE A 11 -15.87 0.07 -1.85
C PHE A 11 -16.13 -1.18 -2.71
N LEU A 12 -17.39 -1.42 -3.10
CA LEU A 12 -17.77 -2.56 -3.91
C LEU A 12 -17.13 -2.51 -5.31
N GLY A 13 -17.12 -1.34 -5.95
CA GLY A 13 -16.51 -1.14 -7.26
C GLY A 13 -15.00 -1.40 -7.24
N SER A 14 -14.28 -0.83 -6.28
CA SER A 14 -12.83 -1.04 -6.12
C SER A 14 -12.48 -2.50 -5.80
N PHE A 15 -13.29 -3.18 -4.99
CA PHE A 15 -13.13 -4.61 -4.71
C PHE A 15 -13.26 -5.47 -5.97
N LEU A 16 -14.32 -5.26 -6.76
CA LEU A 16 -14.54 -5.97 -8.03
C LEU A 16 -13.39 -5.76 -9.01
N VAL A 17 -12.95 -4.50 -9.18
CA VAL A 17 -11.82 -4.16 -10.05
C VAL A 17 -10.54 -4.84 -9.55
N GLY A 18 -10.25 -4.79 -8.25
CA GLY A 18 -9.10 -5.44 -7.64
C GLY A 18 -9.08 -6.95 -7.88
N TYR A 19 -10.22 -7.62 -7.70
CA TYR A 19 -10.36 -9.05 -7.97
C TYR A 19 -10.05 -9.38 -9.44
N LEU A 20 -10.70 -8.68 -10.38
CA LEU A 20 -10.52 -8.93 -11.82
C LEU A 20 -9.09 -8.70 -12.30
N LEU A 21 -8.39 -7.71 -11.73
CA LEU A 21 -6.99 -7.44 -12.02
C LEU A 21 -6.09 -8.55 -11.50
N ILE A 22 -6.28 -8.99 -10.25
CA ILE A 22 -5.42 -9.99 -9.61
C ILE A 22 -5.60 -11.38 -10.24
N SER A 23 -6.83 -11.76 -10.62
CA SER A 23 -7.12 -13.06 -11.24
C SER A 23 -6.43 -13.29 -12.58
N LYS A 24 -5.87 -12.26 -13.22
CA LYS A 24 -5.24 -12.33 -14.55
C LYS A 24 -3.71 -12.25 -14.52
N ILE A 25 -3.11 -12.28 -13.34
CA ILE A 25 -1.65 -12.11 -13.18
C ILE A 25 -0.95 -13.46 -13.40
N PRO A 26 0.14 -13.53 -14.19
CA PRO A 26 0.88 -14.77 -14.39
C PRO A 26 1.54 -15.25 -13.08
N SER A 27 1.69 -16.57 -12.94
CA SER A 27 2.16 -17.20 -11.70
C SER A 27 3.53 -16.71 -11.22
N LEU A 28 4.40 -16.36 -12.16
CA LEU A 28 5.73 -15.81 -11.91
C LEU A 28 5.71 -14.49 -11.13
N LEU A 29 4.61 -13.73 -11.20
CA LEU A 29 4.49 -12.43 -10.56
C LEU A 29 3.78 -12.47 -9.20
N HIS A 30 3.33 -13.63 -8.70
CA HIS A 30 2.63 -13.68 -7.41
C HIS A 30 3.50 -13.21 -6.23
N THR A 31 4.80 -13.54 -6.21
CA THR A 31 5.69 -13.10 -5.14
C THR A 31 6.02 -11.60 -5.21
N PRO A 32 6.38 -11.03 -6.39
CA PRO A 32 6.46 -9.57 -6.54
C PRO A 32 5.14 -8.86 -6.20
N LEU A 33 4.00 -9.43 -6.59
CA LEU A 33 2.68 -8.89 -6.30
C LEU A 33 2.40 -8.87 -4.80
N MET A 34 2.70 -9.96 -4.09
CA MET A 34 2.56 -10.04 -2.63
C MET A 34 3.39 -8.96 -1.92
N SER A 35 4.62 -8.71 -2.39
CA SER A 35 5.46 -7.62 -1.88
C SER A 35 4.85 -6.24 -2.18
N MET A 36 4.30 -6.05 -3.39
CA MET A 36 3.68 -4.78 -3.78
C MET A 36 2.40 -4.48 -3.00
N THR A 37 1.53 -5.47 -2.79
CA THR A 37 0.30 -5.27 -2.00
C THR A 37 0.62 -4.97 -0.53
N ASN A 38 1.70 -5.51 0.01
CA ASN A 38 2.22 -5.11 1.32
C ASN A 38 2.62 -3.62 1.33
N ALA A 39 3.37 -3.14 0.34
CA ALA A 39 3.75 -1.73 0.22
C ALA A 39 2.53 -0.79 0.13
N ILE A 40 1.49 -1.19 -0.62
CA ILE A 40 0.25 -0.42 -0.79
C ILE A 40 -0.55 -0.36 0.53
N SER A 41 -0.50 -1.42 1.36
CA SER A 41 -1.20 -1.44 2.65
C SER A 41 -0.78 -0.31 3.59
N ALA A 42 0.40 0.27 3.37
CA ALA A 42 0.92 1.38 4.13
C ALA A 42 0.22 2.73 3.84
N VAL A 43 -0.84 2.74 3.03
CA VAL A 43 -1.83 3.84 2.94
C VAL A 43 -2.40 4.24 4.31
N THR A 44 -2.29 3.38 5.32
CA THR A 44 -2.56 3.68 6.73
C THR A 44 -1.80 4.90 7.25
N ILE A 45 -0.70 5.31 6.61
CA ILE A 45 0.00 6.56 6.90
C ILE A 45 -0.93 7.78 6.80
N LEU A 46 -1.91 7.78 5.89
CA LEU A 46 -2.90 8.86 5.78
C LEU A 46 -3.71 9.00 7.07
N GLY A 47 -4.13 7.86 7.64
CA GLY A 47 -4.82 7.83 8.94
C GLY A 47 -3.94 8.34 10.08
N ALA A 48 -2.66 7.94 10.08
CA ALA A 48 -1.70 8.38 11.10
C ALA A 48 -1.43 9.90 11.04
N VAL A 49 -1.34 10.48 9.84
CA VAL A 49 -1.20 11.93 9.66
C VAL A 49 -2.46 12.67 10.11
N LEU A 50 -3.65 12.13 9.85
CA LEU A 50 -4.92 12.74 10.27
C LEU A 50 -5.06 12.86 11.79
N ILE A 51 -4.39 12.03 12.59
CA ILE A 51 -4.36 12.17 14.06
C ILE A 51 -3.82 13.55 14.46
N PHE A 52 -2.90 14.12 13.68
CA PHE A 52 -2.29 15.42 13.97
C PHE A 52 -3.09 16.61 13.40
N SER A 53 -4.23 16.37 12.75
CA SER A 53 -5.06 17.44 12.16
C SER A 53 -5.86 18.26 13.18
N LEU A 54 -6.00 17.76 14.41
CA LEU A 54 -6.80 18.36 15.49
C LEU A 54 -6.01 18.37 16.80
N PRO A 55 -6.45 19.14 17.83
CA PRO A 55 -5.85 19.10 19.15
C PRO A 55 -5.86 17.68 19.72
N THR A 56 -4.69 17.20 20.12
CA THR A 56 -4.47 15.81 20.57
C THR A 56 -3.73 15.75 21.90
N THR A 57 -4.00 14.68 22.65
CA THR A 57 -3.29 14.36 23.90
C THR A 57 -1.86 13.93 23.62
N PHE A 58 -0.99 14.01 24.63
CA PHE A 58 0.39 13.56 24.52
C PHE A 58 0.49 12.09 24.05
N MET A 59 -0.35 11.21 24.58
CA MET A 59 -0.37 9.80 24.19
C MET A 59 -0.79 9.59 22.73
N ALA A 60 -1.78 10.34 22.24
CA ALA A 60 -2.18 10.28 20.84
C ALA A 60 -1.06 10.75 19.91
N LYS A 61 -0.31 11.80 20.29
CA LYS A 61 0.86 12.26 19.53
C LYS A 61 1.98 11.23 19.50
N LEU A 62 2.25 10.57 20.63
CA LEU A 62 3.29 9.54 20.71
C LEU A 62 2.95 8.33 19.82
N LEU A 63 1.73 7.80 19.95
CA LEU A 63 1.26 6.67 19.14
C LEU A 63 1.14 7.03 17.66
N GLY A 64 0.66 8.24 17.35
CA GLY A 64 0.62 8.76 15.99
C GLY A 64 2.01 8.87 15.36
N GLY A 65 3.01 9.32 16.13
CA GLY A 65 4.39 9.40 15.68
C GLY A 65 4.97 8.02 15.35
N ILE A 66 4.75 7.03 16.23
CA ILE A 66 5.14 5.64 15.99
C ILE A 66 4.43 5.08 14.75
N ALA A 67 3.13 5.35 14.59
CA ALA A 67 2.35 4.91 13.44
C ALA A 67 2.88 5.48 12.11
N ILE A 68 3.28 6.76 12.08
CA ILE A 68 3.89 7.37 10.89
C ILE A 68 5.22 6.68 10.56
N VAL A 69 6.08 6.45 11.56
CA VAL A 69 7.39 5.80 11.36
C VAL A 69 7.22 4.39 10.81
N THR A 70 6.35 3.58 11.42
CA THR A 70 6.14 2.19 10.98
C THR A 70 5.46 2.11 9.61
N ALA A 71 4.48 2.98 9.33
CA ALA A 71 3.85 3.05 8.01
C ALA A 71 4.86 3.50 6.94
N THR A 72 5.72 4.47 7.24
CA THR A 72 6.79 4.91 6.33
C THR A 72 7.76 3.77 6.02
N PHE A 73 8.16 3.01 7.04
CA PHE A 73 9.03 1.84 6.85
C PHE A 73 8.37 0.80 5.93
N ASN A 74 7.06 0.57 6.08
CA ASN A 74 6.30 -0.34 5.22
C ASN A 74 6.22 0.15 3.77
N VAL A 75 5.89 1.43 3.52
CA VAL A 75 5.90 2.02 2.17
C VAL A 75 7.29 1.86 1.54
N VAL A 76 8.32 2.40 2.18
CA VAL A 76 9.67 2.48 1.60
C VAL A 76 10.27 1.09 1.43
N GLY A 77 10.21 0.26 2.47
CA GLY A 77 10.72 -1.11 2.42
C GLY A 77 10.00 -1.97 1.39
N GLY A 78 8.67 -1.88 1.34
CA GLY A 78 7.85 -2.62 0.40
C GLY A 78 8.16 -2.25 -1.06
N PHE A 79 8.29 -0.96 -1.38
CA PHE A 79 8.64 -0.53 -2.74
C PHE A 79 10.08 -0.91 -3.13
N VAL A 80 11.05 -0.78 -2.22
CA VAL A 80 12.45 -1.17 -2.48
C VAL A 80 12.58 -2.67 -2.74
N ILE A 81 11.91 -3.51 -1.94
CA ILE A 81 11.94 -4.97 -2.11
C ILE A 81 11.26 -5.35 -3.43
N THR A 82 10.10 -4.76 -3.72
CA THR A 82 9.38 -4.99 -4.97
C THR A 82 10.21 -4.61 -6.19
N ASP A 83 10.91 -3.47 -6.18
CA ASP A 83 11.82 -3.07 -7.25
C ASP A 83 12.97 -4.08 -7.44
N LYS A 84 13.58 -4.57 -6.35
CA LYS A 84 14.60 -5.61 -6.43
C LYS A 84 14.07 -6.91 -7.03
N MET A 85 12.84 -7.31 -6.68
CA MET A 85 12.19 -8.50 -7.27
C MET A 85 11.93 -8.30 -8.77
N LEU A 86 11.39 -7.14 -9.16
CA LEU A 86 11.08 -6.84 -10.57
C LEU A 86 12.33 -6.70 -11.44
N LYS A 87 13.46 -6.27 -10.88
CA LYS A 87 14.75 -6.22 -11.59
C LYS A 87 15.23 -7.60 -12.06
N LEU A 88 14.83 -8.69 -11.40
CA LEU A 88 15.18 -10.06 -11.81
C LEU A 88 14.50 -10.47 -13.12
N PHE A 89 13.38 -9.84 -13.48
CA PHE A 89 12.68 -10.06 -14.75
C PHE A 89 13.26 -9.26 -15.91
N LYS A 90 14.04 -8.21 -15.63
CA LYS A 90 14.81 -7.50 -16.66
C LYS A 90 16.02 -8.36 -16.98
N GLY A 91 15.94 -9.13 -18.06
CA GLY A 91 17.05 -9.97 -18.52
C GLY A 91 18.37 -9.20 -18.50
N LYS A 92 19.49 -9.88 -18.16
CA LYS A 92 20.82 -9.27 -18.20
C LYS A 92 20.96 -8.52 -19.52
N LYS A 93 21.07 -7.19 -19.46
CA LYS A 93 21.49 -6.37 -20.59
C LYS A 93 22.80 -7.01 -21.05
N GLN A 94 22.81 -7.70 -22.19
CA GLN A 94 24.05 -8.12 -22.82
C GLN A 94 24.85 -6.83 -22.97
N ARG A 95 25.94 -6.74 -22.20
CA ARG A 95 26.91 -5.66 -22.38
C ARG A 95 27.44 -5.83 -23.82
N PRO A 96 27.50 -4.76 -24.62
CA PRO A 96 28.11 -4.84 -25.94
C PRO A 96 29.57 -5.29 -25.82
#